data_AF-A0A9W6QPJ9-F1
#
_entry.id   AF-A0A9W6QPJ9-F1
#
_cell.length_a   1.000
_cell.length_b   1.000
_cell.length_c   1.000
_cell.angle_alpha   90.00
_cell.angle_beta   90.00
_cell.angle_gamma   90.00
#
_symmetry.space_group_name_H-M   'P 1'
#
loop_
_entity.id
_entity.type
_entity.pdbx_description
1 polymer ?
#
loop_
_entity_poly.entity_id
_entity_poly.type
_entity_poly.pdbx_seq_one_letter_code
_entity_poly.pdbx_strand_id
1 'polypeptide(L)'
;MPSSIVNIAFDANDNYALAQWWSQVVGHPVDPECVDGEEEAWIQVPGGPTLFFNRVPEPKTVKNRLHLCLQPDIPRDEEVERLVAAGARVVDDRRQSNGTGWAVLADPQGNEFCVLRSAAERSATA
;
A
#
# COMPACT_ATOMS: atom_id res chain seq x y z
N MET A 1 0.23 9.37 29.05
CA MET A 1 -0.18 9.94 27.73
C MET A 1 -0.15 8.83 26.71
N PRO A 2 -1.06 8.78 25.73
CA PRO A 2 -1.05 7.74 24.69
C PRO A 2 0.10 7.97 23.69
N SER A 3 0.60 6.88 23.11
CA SER A 3 1.56 6.90 22.00
C SER A 3 0.83 7.05 20.66
N SER A 4 1.51 7.62 19.66
CA SER A 4 1.01 7.73 18.27
C SER A 4 1.82 6.85 17.32
N ILE A 5 1.16 6.34 16.28
CA ILE A 5 1.84 5.65 15.17
C ILE A 5 2.39 6.73 14.24
N VAL A 6 3.69 6.66 13.95
CA VAL A 6 4.38 7.65 13.10
C VAL A 6 4.57 7.15 11.67
N ASN A 7 4.98 5.89 11.50
CA ASN A 7 5.26 5.33 10.18
C ASN A 7 4.89 3.85 10.07
N ILE A 8 4.82 3.39 8.82
CA ILE A 8 4.78 1.99 8.43
C ILE A 8 5.91 1.80 7.42
N ALA A 9 6.79 0.82 7.67
CA ALA A 9 7.96 0.57 6.83
C ALA A 9 7.78 -0.71 5.98
N PHE A 10 8.26 -0.63 4.75
CA PHE A 10 8.43 -1.75 3.83
C PHE A 10 9.92 -1.94 3.55
N ASP A 11 10.35 -3.20 3.57
CA ASP A 11 11.67 -3.57 3.08
C ASP A 11 11.56 -3.88 1.58
N ALA A 12 12.53 -3.41 0.81
CA ALA A 12 12.53 -3.48 -0.64
C ALA A 12 13.95 -3.57 -1.20
N ASN A 13 14.14 -4.35 -2.26
CA ASN A 13 15.40 -4.42 -2.99
C ASN A 13 15.71 -3.08 -3.69
N ASP A 14 14.66 -2.46 -4.26
CA ASP A 14 14.71 -1.12 -4.86
C ASP A 14 13.70 -0.20 -4.16
N ASN A 15 14.11 0.36 -3.02
CA ASN A 15 13.26 1.20 -2.17
C ASN A 15 12.74 2.44 -2.90
N TYR A 16 13.56 3.08 -3.73
CA TYR A 16 13.21 4.31 -4.43
C TYR A 16 12.18 4.07 -5.53
N ALA A 17 12.36 3.05 -6.38
CA ALA A 17 11.34 2.68 -7.38
C ALA A 17 10.03 2.25 -6.71
N LEU A 18 10.11 1.57 -5.55
CA LEU A 18 8.91 1.19 -4.82
C LEU A 18 8.18 2.41 -4.23
N ALA A 19 8.92 3.38 -3.69
CA ALA A 19 8.34 4.64 -3.21
C ALA A 19 7.67 5.41 -4.35
N GLN A 20 8.28 5.47 -5.54
CA GLN A 20 7.66 6.09 -6.72
C GLN A 20 6.36 5.39 -7.15
N TRP A 21 6.31 4.07 -7.03
CA TRP A 21 5.09 3.32 -7.29
C TRP A 21 4.01 3.64 -6.25
N TRP A 22 4.35 3.59 -4.95
CA TRP A 22 3.42 3.92 -3.87
C TRP A 22 2.94 5.38 -3.91
N SER A 23 3.74 6.31 -4.41
CA SER A 23 3.35 7.71 -4.65
C SER A 23 2.13 7.81 -5.57
N GLN A 24 2.06 6.96 -6.60
CA GLN A 24 0.90 6.87 -7.51
C GLN A 24 -0.31 6.18 -6.86
N VAL A 25 -0.09 5.34 -5.84
CA VAL A 25 -1.15 4.68 -5.07
C VAL A 25 -1.83 5.68 -4.15
N VAL A 26 -1.05 6.37 -3.31
CA VAL A 26 -1.58 7.28 -2.28
C VAL A 26 -1.77 8.72 -2.76
N GLY A 27 -1.31 9.05 -3.96
CA GLY A 27 -1.49 10.39 -4.55
C GLY A 27 -0.62 11.48 -3.93
N HIS A 28 0.48 11.10 -3.27
CA HIS A 28 1.41 12.03 -2.62
C HIS A 28 2.84 11.79 -3.07
N PRO A 29 3.62 12.85 -3.33
CA PRO A 29 4.97 12.72 -3.85
C PRO A 29 5.88 12.03 -2.84
N VAL A 30 6.87 11.31 -3.36
CA VAL A 30 8.05 10.93 -2.57
C VAL A 30 8.70 12.22 -2.06
N ASP A 31 9.19 12.20 -0.83
CA ASP A 31 9.83 13.35 -0.22
C ASP A 31 11.00 13.84 -1.09
N PRO A 32 11.14 15.16 -1.31
CA PRO A 32 12.20 15.71 -2.16
C PRO A 32 13.62 15.43 -1.65
N GLU A 33 13.79 15.06 -0.38
CA GLU A 33 15.09 14.66 0.17
C GLU A 33 15.48 13.21 -0.20
N CYS A 34 14.54 12.39 -0.66
CA CYS A 34 14.83 11.02 -1.07
C CYS A 34 15.49 11.00 -2.46
N VAL A 35 16.65 10.34 -2.54
CA VAL A 35 17.45 10.22 -3.77
C VAL A 35 17.65 8.73 -4.08
N ASP A 36 17.65 8.38 -5.38
CA ASP A 36 17.94 7.02 -5.83
C ASP A 36 19.33 6.56 -5.38
N GLY A 37 19.42 5.32 -4.90
CA GLY A 37 20.63 4.72 -4.37
C GLY A 37 20.85 4.87 -2.86
N GLU A 38 20.08 5.71 -2.18
CA GLU A 38 20.11 5.86 -0.72
C GLU A 38 19.39 4.71 0.01
N GLU A 39 19.67 4.57 1.31
CA GLU A 39 19.14 3.47 2.13
C GLU A 39 17.64 3.60 2.40
N GLU A 40 17.08 4.80 2.31
CA GLU A 40 15.71 5.09 2.73
C GLU A 40 14.99 6.03 1.75
N ALA A 41 13.70 5.75 1.53
CA ALA A 41 12.78 6.65 0.84
C ALA A 41 11.45 6.70 1.58
N TRP A 42 10.71 7.82 1.51
CA TRP A 42 9.44 7.94 2.21
C TRP A 42 8.42 8.86 1.51
N ILE A 43 7.17 8.67 1.89
CA ILE A 43 6.02 9.49 1.44
C ILE A 43 5.28 9.95 2.69
N GLN A 44 5.13 11.27 2.85
CA GLN A 44 4.29 11.85 3.88
C GLN A 44 2.82 11.81 3.45
N VAL A 45 2.03 10.97 4.11
CA VAL A 45 0.58 10.86 3.84
C VAL A 45 -0.19 11.76 4.81
N PRO A 46 -0.89 12.81 4.33
CA PRO A 46 -1.66 13.70 5.20
C PRO A 46 -2.72 12.96 6.01
N GLY A 47 -2.70 13.15 7.33
CA GLY A 47 -3.66 12.52 8.24
C GLY A 47 -3.43 11.02 8.47
N GLY A 48 -2.36 10.45 7.91
CA GLY A 48 -1.95 9.06 8.11
C GLY A 48 -0.50 8.93 8.59
N PRO A 49 -0.04 7.70 8.85
CA PRO A 49 1.39 7.44 9.08
C PRO A 49 2.18 7.65 7.79
N THR A 50 3.46 8.03 7.93
CA THR A 50 4.40 8.05 6.81
C THR A 50 4.59 6.64 6.25
N LEU A 51 4.57 6.49 4.93
CA LEU A 51 5.02 5.25 4.28
C LEU A 51 6.53 5.34 4.08
N PHE A 52 7.25 4.37 4.62
CA PHE A 52 8.70 4.34 4.64
C PHE A 52 9.21 3.10 3.89
N PHE A 53 10.30 3.24 3.14
CA PHE A 53 10.84 2.20 2.28
C PHE A 53 12.34 2.05 2.54
N ASN A 54 12.74 0.90 3.09
CA ASN A 54 14.12 0.59 3.42
C ASN A 54 14.74 -0.25 2.31
N ARG A 55 15.98 0.07 1.95
CA ARG A 55 16.77 -0.76 1.05
C ARG A 55 17.24 -2.02 1.77
N VAL A 56 16.75 -3.16 1.32
CA VAL A 56 17.15 -4.48 1.82
C VAL A 56 17.48 -5.36 0.61
N PRO A 57 18.76 -5.70 0.39
CA PRO A 57 19.18 -6.42 -0.81
C PRO A 57 18.65 -7.87 -0.84
N GLU A 58 18.38 -8.47 0.31
CA GLU A 58 17.85 -9.81 0.42
C GLU A 58 16.41 -9.90 -0.12
N PRO A 59 16.09 -10.94 -0.92
CA PRO A 59 14.73 -11.12 -1.39
C PRO A 59 13.79 -11.48 -0.24
N LYS A 60 12.54 -11.01 -0.33
CA LYS A 60 11.46 -11.43 0.56
C LYS A 60 11.24 -12.94 0.47
N THR A 61 11.38 -13.65 1.58
CA THR A 61 11.26 -15.12 1.65
C THR A 61 9.94 -15.60 2.25
N VAL A 62 9.22 -14.74 2.98
CA VAL A 62 7.97 -15.08 3.67
C VAL A 62 6.93 -13.96 3.52
N LYS A 63 5.67 -14.25 3.85
CA LYS A 63 4.59 -13.25 3.87
C LYS A 63 4.82 -12.19 4.96
N ASN A 64 4.46 -10.93 4.68
CA ASN A 64 4.40 -9.89 5.70
C ASN A 64 3.47 -10.30 6.86
N ARG A 65 3.92 -10.12 8.10
CA ARG A 65 3.14 -10.41 9.31
C ARG A 65 2.28 -9.23 9.77
N LEU A 66 2.44 -8.09 9.12
CA LEU A 66 1.63 -6.89 9.25
C LEU A 66 0.79 -6.72 7.99
N HIS A 67 -0.40 -6.13 8.13
CA HIS A 67 -1.28 -5.79 7.03
C HIS A 67 -1.42 -4.27 6.94
N LEU A 68 -1.06 -3.69 5.78
CA LEU A 68 -1.49 -2.34 5.41
C LEU A 68 -2.83 -2.45 4.67
N CYS A 69 -3.82 -1.67 5.08
CA CYS A 69 -5.15 -1.66 4.47
C CYS A 69 -5.47 -0.28 3.91
N LEU A 70 -5.74 -0.24 2.61
CA LEU A 70 -6.15 0.95 1.88
C LEU A 70 -7.67 1.05 1.85
N GLN A 71 -8.17 2.26 2.04
CA GLN A 71 -9.54 2.61 1.76
C GLN A 71 -9.55 3.60 0.60
N PRO A 72 -9.99 3.19 -0.60
CA PRO A 72 -10.08 4.09 -1.74
C PRO A 72 -11.29 5.04 -1.63
N ASP A 73 -11.21 6.14 -2.36
CA ASP A 73 -12.34 7.07 -2.58
C ASP A 73 -13.26 6.61 -3.72
N ILE A 74 -12.76 5.74 -4.60
CA ILE A 74 -13.52 5.06 -5.67
C ILE A 74 -13.94 3.64 -5.21
N PRO A 75 -14.86 2.96 -5.92
CA PRO A 75 -15.22 1.59 -5.58
C PRO A 75 -14.00 0.65 -5.51
N ARG A 76 -14.00 -0.29 -4.55
CA ARG A 76 -12.89 -1.23 -4.32
C ARG A 76 -12.42 -1.88 -5.62
N ASP A 77 -13.35 -2.39 -6.42
CA ASP A 77 -13.00 -3.20 -7.57
C ASP A 77 -12.39 -2.36 -8.71
N GLU A 78 -12.79 -1.09 -8.85
CA GLU A 78 -12.14 -0.13 -9.75
C GLU A 78 -10.71 0.21 -9.29
N GLU A 79 -10.51 0.38 -7.98
CA GLU A 79 -9.16 0.60 -7.44
C GLU A 79 -8.26 -0.63 -7.64
N VAL A 80 -8.80 -1.84 -7.45
CA VAL A 80 -8.06 -3.07 -7.72
C VAL A 80 -7.61 -3.12 -9.18
N GLU A 81 -8.49 -2.80 -10.13
CA GLU A 81 -8.14 -2.75 -11.56
C GLU A 81 -7.06 -1.71 -11.85
N ARG A 82 -7.18 -0.51 -11.29
CA ARG A 82 -6.18 0.56 -11.44
C ARG A 82 -4.81 0.13 -10.92
N LEU A 83 -4.76 -0.47 -9.73
CA LEU A 83 -3.51 -0.89 -9.10
C LEU A 83 -2.86 -2.08 -9.83
N VAL A 84 -3.67 -3.01 -10.34
CA VAL A 84 -3.17 -4.11 -11.18
C VAL A 84 -2.59 -3.57 -12.49
N ALA A 85 -3.26 -2.61 -13.13
CA ALA A 85 -2.74 -1.93 -14.33
C ALA A 85 -1.43 -1.18 -14.04
N ALA A 86 -1.25 -0.68 -12.81
CA ALA A 86 -0.01 -0.03 -12.36
C ALA A 86 1.10 -1.02 -11.95
N GLY A 87 0.88 -2.34 -12.02
CA GLY A 87 1.89 -3.35 -11.74
C GLY A 87 1.76 -4.09 -10.41
N ALA A 88 0.71 -3.84 -9.63
CA ALA A 88 0.37 -4.74 -8.51
C ALA A 88 -0.16 -6.09 -9.03
N ARG A 89 -0.12 -7.11 -8.18
CA ARG A 89 -0.72 -8.42 -8.44
C ARG A 89 -1.75 -8.76 -7.38
N VAL A 90 -2.89 -9.32 -7.78
CA VAL A 90 -3.83 -9.93 -6.81
C VAL A 90 -3.20 -11.23 -6.30
N VAL A 91 -3.04 -11.34 -4.99
CA VAL A 91 -2.47 -12.55 -4.33
C VAL A 91 -3.51 -13.36 -3.56
N ASP A 92 -4.61 -12.73 -3.18
CA ASP A 92 -5.71 -13.41 -2.49
C ASP A 92 -7.02 -12.62 -2.69
N ASP A 93 -8.11 -13.33 -2.97
CA ASP A 93 -9.43 -12.72 -3.14
C ASP A 93 -10.30 -13.07 -1.93
N ARG A 94 -10.53 -12.07 -1.08
CA ARG A 94 -11.37 -12.18 0.13
C ARG A 94 -12.71 -11.46 -0.04
N ARG A 95 -13.09 -11.14 -1.27
CA ARG A 95 -14.39 -10.56 -1.58
C ARG A 95 -15.46 -11.63 -1.42
N GLN A 96 -16.58 -11.25 -0.84
CA GLN A 96 -17.72 -12.14 -0.62
C GLN A 96 -18.78 -11.92 -1.70
N SER A 97 -19.62 -12.92 -1.94
CA SER A 97 -20.73 -12.84 -2.92
C SER A 97 -21.75 -11.74 -2.61
N ASN A 98 -21.83 -11.29 -1.36
CA ASN A 98 -22.65 -10.16 -0.92
C ASN A 98 -21.98 -8.79 -1.13
N GLY A 99 -20.84 -8.73 -1.84
CA GLY A 99 -20.08 -7.51 -2.12
C GLY A 99 -19.14 -7.06 -0.99
N THR A 100 -19.24 -7.63 0.22
CA THR A 100 -18.34 -7.31 1.35
C THR A 100 -16.94 -7.93 1.18
N GLY A 101 -16.05 -7.72 2.14
CA GLY A 101 -14.67 -8.23 2.09
C GLY A 101 -13.69 -7.29 1.36
N TRP A 102 -12.50 -7.81 1.06
CA TRP A 102 -11.38 -7.05 0.50
C TRP A 102 -10.59 -7.89 -0.51
N ALA A 103 -9.78 -7.24 -1.34
CA ALA A 103 -8.78 -7.92 -2.16
C ALA A 103 -7.40 -7.75 -1.50
N VAL A 104 -6.57 -8.79 -1.53
CA VAL A 104 -5.16 -8.69 -1.13
C VAL A 104 -4.33 -8.60 -2.39
N LEU A 105 -3.59 -7.52 -2.50
CA LEU A 105 -2.64 -7.27 -3.58
C LEU A 105 -1.22 -7.37 -3.03
N ALA A 106 -0.27 -7.58 -3.91
CA ALA A 106 1.14 -7.33 -3.64
C ALA A 106 1.67 -6.29 -4.62
N ASP A 107 2.50 -5.39 -4.10
CA ASP A 107 3.20 -4.40 -4.90
C ASP A 107 4.23 -5.06 -5.85
N PRO A 108 4.91 -4.29 -6.72
CA PRO A 108 5.88 -4.85 -7.68
C PRO A 108 7.01 -5.66 -7.04
N GLN A 109 7.34 -5.44 -5.76
CA GLN A 109 8.38 -6.17 -5.03
C GLN A 109 7.83 -7.26 -4.11
N GLY A 110 6.50 -7.42 -4.07
CA GLY A 110 5.83 -8.52 -3.39
C GLY A 110 5.46 -8.25 -1.94
N ASN A 111 5.47 -7.00 -1.48
CA ASN A 111 4.88 -6.64 -0.19
C ASN A 111 3.36 -6.61 -0.31
N GLU A 112 2.69 -7.31 0.62
CA GLU A 112 1.24 -7.43 0.58
C GLU A 112 0.51 -6.25 1.25
N PHE A 113 -0.57 -5.79 0.61
CA PHE A 113 -1.51 -4.80 1.15
C PHE A 113 -2.95 -5.15 0.75
N CYS A 114 -3.94 -4.64 1.49
CA CYS A 114 -5.35 -4.92 1.26
C CYS A 114 -6.05 -3.70 0.66
N VAL A 115 -6.92 -3.91 -0.34
CA VAL A 115 -7.84 -2.89 -0.84
C VAL A 115 -9.23 -3.17 -0.27
N LEU A 116 -9.65 -2.29 0.64
CA LEU A 116 -10.95 -2.38 1.30
C LEU A 116 -12.04 -1.69 0.46
N ARG A 117 -13.28 -1.84 0.91
CA ARG A 117 -14.41 -1.04 0.42
C ARG A 117 -14.23 0.43 0.78
N SER A 118 -14.65 1.30 -0.15
CA SER A 118 -14.72 2.74 0.04
C SER A 118 -15.67 3.13 1.17
N ALA A 119 -15.60 4.40 1.59
CA ALA A 119 -16.54 4.91 2.61
C ALA A 119 -18.00 4.79 2.11
N ALA A 120 -18.21 5.08 0.83
CA ALA A 120 -19.52 5.04 0.19
C ALA A 120 -20.08 3.61 0.13
N GLU A 121 -19.28 2.64 -0.30
CA GLU A 121 -19.67 1.22 -0.35
C GLU A 121 -20.04 0.67 1.04
N ARG A 122 -19.29 1.06 2.08
CA ARG A 122 -19.60 0.65 3.46
C ARG A 122 -20.89 1.29 3.96
N SER A 123 -21.11 2.56 3.67
CA SER A 123 -22.32 3.28 4.10
C SER A 123 -23.59 2.77 3.40
N ALA A 124 -23.49 2.37 2.13
CA ALA A 124 -24.62 1.86 1.34
C ALA A 124 -25.08 0.45 1.75
N THR A 125 -24.30 -0.25 2.58
CA THR A 125 -24.55 -1.64 2.99
C THR A 125 -24.58 -1.81 4.52
N ALA A 126 -24.61 -0.69 5.25
CA ALA A 126 -24.72 -0.63 6.70
C ALA A 126 -26.16 -0.73 7.18
#